data_AF-A0A2D8QZW7-F1
#
_entry.id   AF-A0A2D8QZW7-F1
#
_cell.length_a   1.000
_cell.length_b   1.000
_cell.length_c   1.000
_cell.angle_alpha   90.00
_cell.angle_beta   90.00
_cell.angle_gamma   90.00
#
_symmetry.space_group_name_H-M   'P 1'
#
loop_
_entity.id
_entity.type
_entity.pdbx_description
1 polymer ?
#
loop_
_entity_poly.entity_id
_entity_poly.type
_entity_poly.pdbx_seq_one_letter_code
_entity_poly.pdbx_strand_id
1 'polypeptide(L)'
;MKTANLLDFMAPEQAAAAEAKAEERTVRDLSQWFTPFWAAEELMAHALEEKKAHFVLEPSCGSGSFLTAIPSDLDALGVEIDPVAAEKARTNSQRRVIIGNFKTVDLEGFEPDLVIGNPPFDVATISAFVDRAGRILPDDGMIAMILPAYAFQTPSRVTEWMDAYSLDIDALPRTLFPGLSKPLVWARFRKTAQRLHRGLLLFRRTRAIEEADKNVKGALGAAGTWRNAVDQALRSVGGKAHLRTIYDRIDPQRRASEHWQPKVRQTLQRGFTSLGNGVWALPEAA
;
A
#
# COMPACT_ATOMS: atom_id res chain seq x y z
N MET A 1 50.15 -14.29 4.19
CA MET A 1 49.59 -15.40 4.97
C MET A 1 48.10 -15.45 4.64
N LYS A 2 47.68 -16.36 3.77
CA LYS A 2 46.28 -16.46 3.33
C LYS A 2 45.47 -17.05 4.49
N THR A 3 44.44 -16.36 4.96
CA THR A 3 43.48 -16.89 5.93
C THR A 3 42.73 -18.06 5.27
N ALA A 4 43.01 -19.27 5.73
CA ALA A 4 42.26 -20.46 5.35
C ALA A 4 40.79 -20.28 5.78
N ASN A 5 39.87 -20.72 4.92
CA ASN A 5 38.45 -20.53 5.15
C ASN A 5 38.03 -21.48 6.28
N LEU A 6 37.19 -21.04 7.22
CA LEU A 6 36.83 -21.81 8.43
C LEU A 6 36.16 -23.16 8.09
N LEU A 7 35.66 -23.31 6.87
CA LEU A 7 35.07 -24.52 6.30
C LEU A 7 36.09 -25.64 6.04
N ASP A 8 37.37 -25.30 5.82
CA ASP A 8 38.42 -26.28 5.46
C ASP A 8 38.79 -27.24 6.61
N PHE A 9 38.33 -26.98 7.83
CA PHE A 9 38.61 -27.79 9.04
C PHE A 9 37.38 -28.53 9.58
N MET A 10 36.24 -28.50 8.88
CA MET A 10 35.02 -29.19 9.31
C MET A 10 34.99 -30.63 8.82
N ALA A 11 34.45 -31.56 9.62
CA ALA A 11 34.18 -32.91 9.15
C ALA A 11 33.21 -32.87 7.95
N PRO A 12 33.35 -33.74 6.93
CA PRO A 12 32.60 -33.64 5.67
C PRO A 12 31.08 -33.53 5.86
N GLU A 13 30.53 -34.23 6.85
CA GLU A 13 29.11 -34.22 7.19
C GLU A 13 28.66 -32.88 7.81
N GLN A 14 29.55 -32.21 8.54
CA GLN A 14 29.29 -30.89 9.13
C GLN A 14 29.45 -29.76 8.10
N ALA A 15 30.37 -29.91 7.14
CA ALA A 15 30.52 -29.00 6.01
C ALA A 15 29.28 -29.05 5.11
N ALA A 16 28.80 -30.25 4.77
CA ALA A 16 27.57 -30.44 4.00
C ALA A 16 26.32 -29.87 4.72
N ALA A 17 26.22 -30.04 6.05
CA ALA A 17 25.14 -29.45 6.83
C ALA A 17 25.24 -27.91 6.93
N ALA A 18 26.46 -27.36 6.91
CA ALA A 18 26.69 -25.91 6.91
C ALA A 18 26.41 -25.29 5.53
N GLU A 19 26.77 -25.97 4.45
CA GLU A 19 26.43 -25.59 3.07
C GLU A 19 24.91 -25.68 2.85
N ALA A 20 24.26 -26.76 3.27
CA ALA A 20 22.80 -26.89 3.20
C ALA A 20 22.08 -25.80 4.01
N LYS A 21 22.59 -25.43 5.20
CA LYS A 21 22.07 -24.29 5.99
C LYS A 21 22.38 -22.93 5.36
N ALA A 22 23.49 -22.80 4.62
CA ALA A 22 23.86 -21.60 3.90
C ALA A 22 22.99 -21.42 2.65
N GLU A 23 22.71 -22.51 1.92
CA GLU A 23 21.72 -22.58 0.84
C GLU A 23 20.30 -22.30 1.35
N GLU A 24 19.91 -22.88 2.48
CA GLU A 24 18.61 -22.61 3.10
C GLU A 24 18.50 -21.15 3.57
N ARG A 25 19.63 -20.51 3.95
CA ARG A 25 19.71 -19.07 4.27
C ARG A 25 19.67 -18.19 3.02
N THR A 26 20.34 -18.55 1.92
CA THR A 26 20.29 -17.78 0.67
C THR A 26 18.93 -17.89 0.00
N VAL A 27 18.23 -19.02 0.13
CA VAL A 27 16.82 -19.17 -0.26
C VAL A 27 15.90 -18.32 0.63
N ARG A 28 16.20 -18.20 1.95
CA ARG A 28 15.47 -17.29 2.87
C ARG A 28 15.75 -15.80 2.64
N ASP A 29 16.85 -15.45 1.97
CA ASP A 29 17.18 -14.07 1.59
C ASP A 29 16.52 -13.65 0.26
N LEU A 30 15.94 -14.59 -0.49
CA LEU A 30 14.92 -14.24 -1.48
C LEU A 30 13.64 -13.94 -0.73
N SER A 31 13.03 -12.80 -1.02
CA SER A 31 11.76 -12.31 -0.47
C SER A 31 10.53 -13.19 -0.82
N GLN A 32 10.73 -14.49 -1.05
CA GLN A 32 9.75 -15.48 -1.47
C GLN A 32 9.01 -16.04 -0.25
N TRP A 33 7.91 -15.39 0.12
CA TRP A 33 6.97 -15.91 1.10
C TRP A 33 5.93 -16.78 0.41
N PHE A 34 6.06 -18.10 0.49
CA PHE A 34 5.08 -19.02 -0.09
C PHE A 34 3.75 -18.95 0.68
N THR A 35 2.65 -18.75 -0.04
CA THR A 35 1.31 -18.70 0.55
C THR A 35 0.87 -20.10 0.96
N PRO A 36 0.48 -20.33 2.23
CA PRO A 36 -0.12 -21.60 2.64
C PRO A 36 -1.36 -21.94 1.81
N PHE A 37 -1.54 -23.20 1.41
CA PHE A 37 -2.64 -23.63 0.54
C PHE A 37 -4.02 -23.22 1.07
N TRP A 38 -4.31 -23.51 2.33
CA TRP A 38 -5.60 -23.14 2.94
C TRP A 38 -5.86 -21.62 2.87
N ALA A 39 -4.82 -20.80 3.00
CA ALA A 39 -4.97 -19.35 2.92
C ALA A 39 -5.21 -18.90 1.48
N ALA A 40 -4.57 -19.55 0.50
CA ALA A 40 -4.83 -19.31 -0.91
C ALA A 40 -6.27 -19.68 -1.29
N GLU A 41 -6.80 -20.79 -0.77
CA GLU A 41 -8.19 -21.22 -0.97
C GLU A 41 -9.20 -20.21 -0.42
N GLU A 42 -9.05 -19.80 0.84
CA GLU A 42 -9.94 -18.82 1.48
C GLU A 42 -9.91 -17.45 0.76
N LEU A 43 -8.72 -16.98 0.39
CA LEU A 43 -8.57 -15.70 -0.30
C LEU A 43 -9.08 -15.74 -1.75
N MET A 44 -8.94 -16.89 -2.44
CA MET A 44 -9.53 -17.11 -3.74
C MET A 44 -11.06 -17.09 -3.66
N ALA A 45 -11.65 -17.84 -2.73
CA ALA A 45 -13.09 -17.87 -2.53
C ALA A 45 -13.66 -16.47 -2.29
N HIS A 46 -13.03 -15.72 -1.37
CA HIS A 46 -13.40 -14.34 -1.09
C HIS A 46 -13.26 -13.41 -2.30
N ALA A 47 -12.23 -13.57 -3.14
CA ALA A 47 -12.12 -12.81 -4.39
C ALA A 47 -13.26 -13.13 -5.38
N LEU A 48 -13.65 -14.40 -5.48
CA LEU A 48 -14.70 -14.86 -6.39
C LEU A 48 -16.11 -14.47 -5.92
N GLU A 49 -16.33 -14.31 -4.61
CA GLU A 49 -17.57 -13.71 -4.07
C GLU A 49 -17.73 -12.24 -4.53
N GLU A 50 -16.61 -11.53 -4.66
CA GLU A 50 -16.58 -10.12 -5.03
C GLU A 50 -16.53 -9.84 -6.54
N LYS A 51 -15.92 -10.75 -7.31
CA LYS A 51 -15.81 -10.71 -8.76
C LYS A 51 -16.22 -12.06 -9.30
N LYS A 52 -17.31 -12.06 -10.08
CA LYS A 52 -17.63 -13.17 -10.97
C LYS A 52 -16.58 -13.20 -12.07
N ALA A 53 -15.49 -13.91 -11.81
CA ALA A 53 -14.37 -14.04 -12.73
C ALA A 53 -14.67 -15.15 -13.75
N HIS A 54 -14.14 -14.98 -14.95
CA HIS A 54 -14.11 -16.01 -15.98
C HIS A 54 -12.69 -16.52 -16.21
N PHE A 55 -11.71 -15.64 -16.06
CA PHE A 55 -10.30 -15.94 -16.30
C PHE A 55 -9.44 -15.33 -15.19
N VAL A 56 -8.72 -16.20 -14.48
CA VAL A 56 -7.84 -15.84 -13.37
C VAL A 56 -6.38 -15.90 -13.77
N LEU A 57 -5.63 -14.83 -13.51
CA LEU A 57 -4.19 -14.76 -13.73
C LEU A 57 -3.44 -14.65 -12.39
N GLU A 58 -2.48 -15.56 -12.16
CA GLU A 58 -1.51 -15.46 -11.07
C GLU A 58 -0.14 -15.00 -11.60
N PRO A 59 0.29 -13.75 -11.35
CA PRO A 59 1.44 -13.13 -12.02
C PRO A 59 2.83 -13.52 -11.47
N SER A 60 2.86 -14.23 -10.34
CA SER A 60 4.09 -14.72 -9.69
C SER A 60 3.75 -15.98 -8.90
N CYS A 61 3.42 -17.05 -9.62
CA CYS A 61 2.67 -18.17 -9.05
C CYS A 61 3.48 -19.09 -8.13
N GLY A 62 4.81 -18.96 -8.08
CA GLY A 62 5.66 -19.81 -7.26
C GLY A 62 5.39 -21.29 -7.56
N SER A 63 5.06 -22.07 -6.53
CA SER A 63 4.69 -23.50 -6.65
C SER A 63 3.20 -23.75 -6.96
N GLY A 64 2.41 -22.71 -7.24
CA GLY A 64 1.02 -22.80 -7.71
C GLY A 64 -0.05 -22.84 -6.61
N SER A 65 0.18 -22.25 -5.43
CA SER A 65 -0.80 -22.33 -4.34
C SER A 65 -2.13 -21.65 -4.65
N PHE A 66 -2.14 -20.46 -5.26
CA PHE A 66 -3.39 -19.87 -5.75
C PHE A 66 -3.89 -20.57 -7.01
N LEU A 67 -3.02 -20.98 -7.94
CA LEU A 67 -3.45 -21.75 -9.12
C LEU A 67 -4.26 -23.00 -8.78
N THR A 68 -3.82 -23.75 -7.77
CA THR A 68 -4.54 -24.94 -7.28
C THR A 68 -5.89 -24.59 -6.64
N ALA A 69 -6.01 -23.41 -6.03
CA ALA A 69 -7.24 -22.92 -5.42
C ALA A 69 -8.29 -22.43 -6.44
N ILE A 70 -7.92 -22.21 -7.71
CA ILE A 70 -8.86 -21.74 -8.74
C ILE A 70 -9.83 -22.89 -9.09
N PRO A 71 -11.15 -22.66 -9.02
CA PRO A 71 -12.16 -23.64 -9.45
C PRO A 71 -11.91 -24.16 -10.86
N SER A 72 -12.08 -25.47 -11.08
CA SER A 72 -11.72 -26.15 -12.33
C SER A 72 -12.48 -25.68 -13.56
N ASP A 73 -13.65 -25.05 -13.36
CA ASP A 73 -14.52 -24.49 -14.40
C ASP A 73 -14.11 -23.08 -14.86
N LEU A 74 -13.18 -22.41 -14.15
CA LEU A 74 -12.62 -21.13 -14.56
C LEU A 74 -11.34 -21.31 -15.38
N ASP A 75 -11.11 -20.43 -16.35
CA ASP A 75 -9.82 -20.36 -17.03
C ASP A 75 -8.75 -19.82 -16.08
N ALA A 76 -7.53 -20.37 -16.18
CA ALA A 76 -6.44 -20.01 -15.30
C ALA A 76 -5.10 -19.96 -16.03
N LEU A 77 -4.29 -18.95 -15.69
CA LEU A 77 -2.91 -18.81 -16.16
C LEU A 77 -1.99 -18.43 -15.01
N GLY A 78 -0.88 -19.15 -14.88
CA GLY A 78 0.24 -18.74 -14.04
C GLY A 78 1.36 -18.08 -14.84
N VAL A 79 2.06 -17.15 -14.22
CA VAL A 79 3.37 -16.66 -14.67
C VAL A 79 4.37 -16.83 -13.54
N GLU A 80 5.52 -17.40 -13.84
CA GLU A 80 6.61 -17.55 -12.87
C GLU A 80 7.97 -17.37 -13.57
N ILE A 81 8.88 -16.64 -12.93
CA ILE A 81 10.19 -16.34 -13.51
C ILE A 81 11.17 -17.50 -13.31
N ASP A 82 11.04 -18.24 -12.21
CA ASP A 82 11.85 -19.44 -11.95
C ASP A 82 11.29 -20.67 -12.66
N PRO A 83 12.02 -21.29 -13.61
CA PRO A 83 11.56 -22.48 -14.32
C PRO A 83 11.28 -23.67 -13.40
N VAL A 84 11.99 -23.80 -12.27
CA VAL A 84 11.78 -24.91 -11.34
C VAL A 84 10.47 -24.74 -10.58
N ALA A 85 10.21 -23.56 -10.03
CA ALA A 85 8.93 -23.22 -9.41
C ALA A 85 7.77 -23.34 -10.42
N ALA A 86 7.94 -22.85 -11.64
CA ALA A 86 6.93 -22.93 -12.69
C ALA A 86 6.53 -24.38 -13.00
N GLU A 87 7.48 -25.31 -13.05
CA GLU A 87 7.18 -26.73 -13.31
C GLU A 87 6.45 -27.39 -12.13
N LYS A 88 6.81 -27.02 -10.89
CA LYS A 88 6.05 -27.43 -9.71
C LYS A 88 4.62 -26.89 -9.76
N ALA A 89 4.43 -25.64 -10.15
CA ALA A 89 3.10 -25.04 -10.29
C ALA A 89 2.26 -25.78 -11.35
N ARG A 90 2.82 -26.12 -12.51
CA ARG A 90 2.11 -26.95 -13.52
C ARG A 90 1.69 -28.29 -12.96
N THR A 91 2.60 -28.97 -12.27
CA THR A 91 2.34 -30.30 -11.70
C THR A 91 1.26 -30.23 -10.62
N ASN A 92 1.36 -29.28 -9.68
CA ASN A 92 0.45 -29.16 -8.55
C ASN A 92 -0.95 -28.68 -8.92
N SER A 93 -1.04 -27.76 -9.88
CA SER A 93 -2.32 -27.11 -10.24
C SER A 93 -2.96 -27.73 -11.48
N GLN A 94 -2.20 -28.47 -12.29
CA GLN A 94 -2.59 -28.93 -13.62
C GLN A 94 -3.03 -27.78 -14.55
N ARG A 95 -2.60 -26.54 -14.26
CA ARG A 95 -2.89 -25.34 -15.06
C ARG A 95 -1.73 -24.96 -15.96
N ARG A 96 -2.02 -24.11 -16.95
CA ARG A 96 -1.01 -23.50 -17.81
C ARG A 96 -0.16 -22.51 -16.99
N VAL A 97 1.16 -22.62 -17.11
CA VAL A 97 2.12 -21.69 -16.53
C VAL A 97 3.11 -21.23 -17.60
N ILE A 98 3.29 -19.92 -17.75
CA ILE A 98 4.31 -19.33 -18.62
C ILE A 98 5.55 -19.03 -17.77
N ILE A 99 6.71 -19.51 -18.24
CA ILE A 99 8.00 -19.14 -17.63
C ILE A 99 8.39 -17.78 -18.16
N GLY A 100 8.47 -16.77 -17.29
CA GLY A 100 8.83 -15.41 -17.69
C GLY A 100 8.62 -14.36 -16.61
N ASN A 101 9.13 -13.16 -16.87
CA ASN A 101 8.91 -12.00 -16.02
C ASN A 101 7.55 -11.37 -16.34
N PHE A 102 6.60 -11.40 -15.40
CA PHE A 102 5.26 -10.83 -15.59
C PHE A 102 5.25 -9.39 -16.10
N LYS A 103 6.25 -8.58 -15.73
CA LYS A 103 6.35 -7.18 -16.18
C LYS A 103 6.51 -7.05 -17.70
N THR A 104 7.01 -8.09 -18.37
CA THR A 104 7.40 -8.05 -19.79
C THR A 104 6.94 -9.25 -20.60
N VAL A 105 6.43 -10.31 -19.97
CA VAL A 105 5.97 -11.52 -20.66
C VAL A 105 4.81 -11.18 -21.59
N ASP A 106 4.81 -11.85 -22.74
CA ASP A 106 3.73 -11.74 -23.70
C ASP A 106 2.49 -12.47 -23.18
N LEU A 107 1.38 -11.74 -23.15
CA LEU A 107 0.07 -12.20 -22.72
C LEU A 107 -0.98 -11.92 -23.81
N GLU A 108 -0.55 -11.73 -25.06
CA GLU A 108 -1.46 -11.57 -26.19
C GLU A 108 -2.40 -12.78 -26.31
N GLY A 109 -3.69 -12.50 -26.52
CA GLY A 109 -4.73 -13.53 -26.61
C GLY A 109 -5.24 -14.07 -25.26
N PHE A 110 -4.73 -13.57 -24.13
CA PHE A 110 -5.32 -13.84 -22.81
C PHE A 110 -6.08 -12.63 -22.30
N GLU A 111 -7.30 -12.86 -21.82
CA GLU A 111 -8.20 -11.81 -21.35
C GLU A 111 -8.58 -12.05 -19.88
N PRO A 112 -7.62 -11.94 -18.93
CA PRO A 112 -7.92 -12.10 -17.52
C PRO A 112 -8.86 -10.99 -17.04
N ASP A 113 -9.81 -11.35 -16.18
CA ASP A 113 -10.69 -10.40 -15.50
C ASP A 113 -10.48 -10.39 -13.97
N LEU A 114 -9.69 -11.34 -13.46
CA LEU A 114 -9.15 -11.35 -12.11
C LEU A 114 -7.64 -11.62 -12.13
N VAL A 115 -6.86 -10.73 -11.53
CA VAL A 115 -5.45 -10.97 -11.21
C VAL A 115 -5.34 -11.21 -9.70
N ILE A 116 -4.77 -12.34 -9.29
CA ILE A 116 -4.65 -12.72 -7.87
C ILE A 116 -3.25 -13.18 -7.52
N GLY A 117 -2.77 -12.92 -6.31
CA GLY A 117 -1.53 -13.55 -5.86
C GLY A 117 -0.84 -12.91 -4.68
N ASN A 118 0.41 -13.33 -4.48
CA ASN A 118 1.30 -12.86 -3.44
C ASN A 118 2.65 -12.44 -4.08
N PRO A 119 2.75 -11.22 -4.62
CA PRO A 119 3.95 -10.77 -5.30
C PRO A 119 5.08 -10.48 -4.30
N PRO A 120 6.33 -10.30 -4.77
CA PRO A 120 7.43 -9.80 -3.95
C PRO A 120 7.06 -8.49 -3.22
N PHE A 121 7.47 -8.36 -1.95
CA PHE A 121 7.02 -7.28 -1.05
C PHE A 121 7.75 -5.94 -1.20
N ASP A 122 8.62 -5.77 -2.21
CA ASP A 122 9.20 -4.47 -2.49
C ASP A 122 8.21 -3.58 -3.25
N VAL A 123 8.15 -2.31 -2.87
CA VAL A 123 7.15 -1.37 -3.38
C VAL A 123 7.26 -1.16 -4.89
N ALA A 124 8.47 -1.15 -5.44
CA ALA A 124 8.66 -0.89 -6.88
C ALA A 124 8.09 -2.03 -7.72
N THR A 125 8.30 -3.28 -7.28
CA THR A 125 7.69 -4.46 -7.90
C THR A 125 6.17 -4.45 -7.74
N ILE A 126 5.65 -4.14 -6.55
CA ILE A 126 4.20 -4.05 -6.32
C ILE A 126 3.56 -3.04 -7.30
N SER A 127 4.09 -1.81 -7.38
CA SER A 127 3.59 -0.80 -8.31
C SER A 127 3.67 -1.29 -9.77
N ALA A 128 4.78 -1.89 -10.18
CA ALA A 128 4.92 -2.42 -11.54
C ALA A 128 3.91 -3.55 -11.84
N PHE A 129 3.60 -4.40 -10.86
CA PHE A 129 2.61 -5.47 -10.98
C PHE A 129 1.20 -4.90 -11.10
N VAL A 130 0.82 -3.96 -10.24
CA VAL A 130 -0.49 -3.29 -10.29
C VAL A 130 -0.66 -2.55 -11.62
N ASP A 131 0.36 -1.84 -12.08
CA ASP A 131 0.33 -1.12 -13.36
C ASP A 131 0.21 -2.06 -14.56
N ARG A 132 0.94 -3.18 -14.56
CA ARG A 132 0.84 -4.18 -15.63
C ARG A 132 -0.54 -4.85 -15.63
N ALA A 133 -1.01 -5.28 -14.47
CA ALA A 133 -2.34 -5.86 -14.30
C ALA A 133 -3.45 -4.91 -14.78
N GLY A 134 -3.37 -3.61 -14.43
CA GLY A 134 -4.35 -2.61 -14.87
C GLY A 134 -4.44 -2.41 -16.38
N ARG A 135 -3.34 -2.64 -17.11
CA ARG A 135 -3.30 -2.53 -18.58
C ARG A 135 -3.93 -3.73 -19.28
N ILE A 136 -3.89 -4.92 -18.66
CA ILE A 136 -4.42 -6.16 -19.25
C ILE A 136 -5.85 -6.48 -18.79
N LEU A 137 -6.27 -5.96 -17.64
CA LEU A 137 -7.62 -6.13 -17.13
C LEU A 137 -8.64 -5.29 -17.93
N PRO A 138 -9.84 -5.82 -18.20
CA PRO A 138 -10.94 -5.04 -18.75
C PRO A 138 -11.44 -3.99 -17.74
N ASP A 139 -12.32 -3.10 -18.21
CA ASP A 139 -13.16 -2.34 -17.28
C ASP A 139 -14.02 -3.31 -16.47
N ASP A 140 -14.17 -3.05 -15.17
CA ASP A 140 -14.70 -3.95 -14.14
C ASP A 140 -13.74 -5.02 -13.58
N GLY A 141 -12.57 -5.20 -14.19
CA GLY A 141 -11.56 -6.16 -13.76
C GLY A 141 -11.05 -5.89 -12.35
N MET A 142 -10.52 -6.93 -11.70
CA MET A 142 -10.06 -6.86 -10.31
C MET A 142 -8.64 -7.39 -10.13
N ILE A 143 -7.88 -6.72 -9.27
CA ILE A 143 -6.60 -7.21 -8.75
C ILE A 143 -6.81 -7.51 -7.26
N ALA A 144 -6.43 -8.69 -6.78
CA ALA A 144 -6.53 -9.09 -5.39
C ALA A 144 -5.20 -9.68 -4.89
N MET A 145 -4.50 -9.00 -4.00
CA MET A 145 -3.13 -9.37 -3.63
C MET A 145 -2.87 -9.33 -2.13
N ILE A 146 -2.04 -10.27 -1.65
CA ILE A 146 -1.40 -10.16 -0.33
C ILE A 146 -0.28 -9.14 -0.47
N LEU A 147 -0.38 -8.01 0.22
CA LEU A 147 0.58 -6.92 0.15
C LEU A 147 1.02 -6.46 1.55
N PRO A 148 2.22 -5.89 1.70
CA PRO A 148 2.64 -5.30 2.96
C PRO A 148 1.84 -4.02 3.25
N ALA A 149 1.35 -3.87 4.48
CA ALA A 149 0.50 -2.73 4.87
C ALA A 149 1.18 -1.36 4.64
N TYR A 150 2.51 -1.28 4.75
CA TYR A 150 3.25 -0.04 4.50
C TYR A 150 3.18 0.41 3.02
N ALA A 151 2.86 -0.48 2.09
CA ALA A 151 2.62 -0.11 0.69
C ALA A 151 1.43 0.88 0.59
N PHE A 152 0.55 0.91 1.58
CA PHE A 152 -0.61 1.79 1.63
C PHE A 152 -0.45 2.99 2.58
N GLN A 153 0.77 3.36 2.97
CA GLN A 153 1.00 4.48 3.89
C GLN A 153 1.57 5.74 3.24
N THR A 154 1.99 5.68 1.97
CA THR A 154 2.55 6.84 1.25
C THR A 154 1.44 7.59 0.50
N PRO A 155 1.14 8.87 0.83
CA PRO A 155 0.05 9.62 0.22
C PRO A 155 0.08 9.67 -1.32
N SER A 156 1.24 9.97 -1.91
CA SER A 156 1.38 10.06 -3.37
C SER A 156 0.99 8.75 -4.07
N ARG A 157 1.61 7.64 -3.67
CA ARG A 157 1.37 6.32 -4.27
C ARG A 157 -0.09 5.88 -4.12
N VAL A 158 -0.64 6.03 -2.91
CA VAL A 158 -2.01 5.60 -2.65
C VAL A 158 -3.00 6.45 -3.43
N THR A 159 -2.79 7.76 -3.53
CA THR A 159 -3.65 8.63 -4.35
C THR A 159 -3.58 8.30 -5.84
N GLU A 160 -2.40 7.98 -6.37
CA GLU A 160 -2.25 7.47 -7.74
C GLU A 160 -3.08 6.20 -7.97
N TRP A 161 -3.04 5.24 -7.03
CA TRP A 161 -3.90 4.05 -7.11
C TRP A 161 -5.39 4.36 -6.95
N MET A 162 -5.76 5.29 -6.06
CA MET A 162 -7.16 5.73 -5.89
C MET A 162 -7.70 6.43 -7.16
N ASP A 163 -6.82 7.02 -7.96
CA ASP A 163 -7.19 7.68 -9.22
C ASP A 163 -7.32 6.71 -10.39
N ALA A 164 -6.94 5.44 -10.20
CA ALA A 164 -7.13 4.38 -11.18
C ALA A 164 -8.20 3.37 -10.75
N TYR A 165 -8.32 3.08 -9.45
CA TYR A 165 -9.11 1.95 -8.92
C TYR A 165 -9.99 2.34 -7.72
N SER A 166 -11.07 1.59 -7.50
CA SER A 166 -11.62 1.41 -6.14
C SER A 166 -10.65 0.55 -5.33
N LEU A 167 -10.44 0.90 -4.06
CA LEU A 167 -9.45 0.22 -3.20
C LEU A 167 -10.11 -0.29 -1.93
N ASP A 168 -9.96 -1.58 -1.64
CA ASP A 168 -10.43 -2.18 -0.40
C ASP A 168 -9.28 -2.95 0.27
N ILE A 169 -9.02 -2.66 1.54
CA ILE A 169 -7.88 -3.19 2.29
C ILE A 169 -8.36 -3.80 3.59
N ASP A 170 -8.15 -5.12 3.74
CA ASP A 170 -8.40 -5.85 4.99
C ASP A 170 -7.08 -6.29 5.61
N ALA A 171 -6.97 -6.22 6.93
CA ALA A 171 -5.79 -6.69 7.63
C ALA A 171 -5.67 -8.23 7.56
N LEU A 172 -4.48 -8.73 7.25
CA LEU A 172 -4.17 -10.16 7.32
C LEU A 172 -3.29 -10.47 8.54
N PRO A 173 -3.51 -11.62 9.21
CA PRO A 173 -2.64 -12.03 10.30
C PRO A 173 -1.23 -12.31 9.78
N ARG A 174 -0.23 -11.58 10.31
CA ARG A 174 1.18 -11.78 9.94
C ARG A 174 1.68 -13.22 10.23
N THR A 175 1.03 -13.92 11.14
CA THR A 175 1.33 -15.31 11.50
C THR A 175 0.98 -16.31 10.39
N LEU A 176 0.33 -15.88 9.30
CA LEU A 176 0.21 -16.67 8.07
C LEU A 176 1.57 -17.07 7.51
N PHE A 177 2.59 -16.25 7.72
CA PHE A 177 3.95 -16.46 7.23
C PHE A 177 4.93 -16.54 8.41
N PRO A 178 5.36 -17.74 8.82
CA PRO A 178 6.25 -17.91 9.96
C PRO A 178 7.55 -17.10 9.81
N GLY A 179 7.86 -16.24 10.80
CA GLY A 179 9.06 -15.40 10.77
C GLY A 179 8.87 -14.03 10.10
N LEU A 180 7.71 -13.74 9.52
CA LEU A 180 7.40 -12.43 8.97
C LEU A 180 7.15 -11.39 10.07
N SER A 181 7.87 -10.27 10.01
CA SER A 181 7.73 -9.15 10.95
C SER A 181 6.79 -8.05 10.43
N LYS A 182 6.66 -7.92 9.12
CA LYS A 182 5.90 -6.85 8.46
C LYS A 182 4.39 -7.14 8.51
N PRO A 183 3.54 -6.15 8.85
CA PRO A 183 2.08 -6.31 8.75
C PRO A 183 1.65 -6.52 7.30
N LEU A 184 0.63 -7.35 7.10
CA LEU A 184 0.09 -7.70 5.80
C LEU A 184 -1.36 -7.24 5.67
N VAL A 185 -1.76 -7.03 4.43
CA VAL A 185 -3.13 -6.74 4.04
C VAL A 185 -3.54 -7.59 2.85
N TRP A 186 -4.83 -7.90 2.79
CA TRP A 186 -5.51 -8.33 1.59
C TRP A 186 -6.01 -7.09 0.86
N ALA A 187 -5.37 -6.76 -0.26
CA ALA A 187 -5.67 -5.56 -1.01
C ALA A 187 -6.41 -5.91 -2.31
N ARG A 188 -7.57 -5.30 -2.51
CA ARG A 188 -8.35 -5.40 -3.74
C ARG A 188 -8.34 -4.06 -4.47
N PHE A 189 -8.02 -4.09 -5.76
CA PHE A 189 -8.07 -2.96 -6.67
C PHE A 189 -9.10 -3.28 -7.75
N ARG A 190 -10.21 -2.54 -7.81
CA ARG A 190 -11.25 -2.75 -8.82
C ARG A 190 -11.20 -1.64 -9.84
N LYS A 191 -11.05 -1.99 -11.12
CA LYS A 191 -11.02 -1.05 -12.24
C LYS A 191 -12.44 -0.63 -12.59
N THR A 192 -12.94 0.40 -11.92
CA THR A 192 -14.32 0.87 -12.10
C THR A 192 -14.38 2.40 -12.17
N ALA A 193 -15.39 2.92 -12.86
CA ALA A 193 -15.68 4.35 -12.94
C ALA A 193 -16.12 4.92 -11.58
N GLN A 194 -16.89 4.15 -10.80
CA GLN A 194 -17.35 4.56 -9.46
C GLN A 194 -16.34 4.13 -8.41
N ARG A 195 -15.40 5.02 -8.10
CA ARG A 195 -14.29 4.71 -7.17
C ARG A 195 -14.70 4.92 -5.72
N LEU A 196 -14.76 3.82 -4.99
CA LEU A 196 -14.96 3.78 -3.54
C LEU A 196 -13.70 3.22 -2.89
N HIS A 197 -13.30 3.79 -1.75
CA HIS A 197 -12.11 3.35 -1.03
C HIS A 197 -12.47 2.98 0.42
N ARG A 198 -12.11 1.78 0.87
CA ARG A 198 -12.26 1.31 2.24
C ARG A 198 -10.90 0.99 2.86
N GLY A 199 -10.79 1.22 4.16
CA GLY A 199 -9.52 1.07 4.90
C GLY A 199 -8.53 2.23 4.68
N LEU A 200 -8.91 3.27 3.92
CA LEU A 200 -8.06 4.41 3.58
C LEU A 200 -8.73 5.72 3.98
N LEU A 201 -8.09 6.50 4.86
CA LEU A 201 -8.60 7.79 5.34
C LEU A 201 -7.55 8.89 5.17
N LEU A 202 -7.99 10.11 4.84
CA LEU A 202 -7.18 11.34 4.72
C LEU A 202 -6.17 11.40 3.56
N PHE A 203 -5.91 10.33 2.81
CA PHE A 203 -4.88 10.30 1.75
C PHE A 203 -4.95 11.46 0.75
N ARG A 204 -6.12 11.70 0.13
CA ARG A 204 -6.32 12.83 -0.80
C ARG A 204 -6.10 14.19 -0.15
N ARG A 205 -6.53 14.36 1.10
CA ARG A 205 -6.39 15.61 1.84
C ARG A 205 -4.93 15.87 2.21
N THR A 206 -4.24 14.85 2.73
CA THR A 206 -2.80 14.93 3.01
C THR A 206 -2.04 15.26 1.73
N ARG A 207 -2.36 14.59 0.61
CA ARG A 207 -1.72 14.87 -0.67
C ARG A 207 -1.94 16.31 -1.15
N ALA A 208 -3.16 16.81 -1.05
CA ALA A 208 -3.47 18.20 -1.40
C ALA A 208 -2.70 19.21 -0.53
N ILE A 209 -2.53 18.92 0.77
CA ILE A 209 -1.71 19.75 1.68
C ILE A 209 -0.24 19.69 1.29
N GLU A 210 0.31 18.51 1.00
CA GLU A 210 1.72 18.37 0.56
C GLU A 210 2.00 19.14 -0.74
N GLU A 211 1.07 19.11 -1.69
CA GLU A 211 1.20 19.84 -2.96
C GLU A 211 1.01 21.35 -2.77
N ALA A 212 0.07 21.76 -1.92
CA ALA A 212 -0.06 23.14 -1.50
C ALA A 212 1.19 23.64 -0.78
N ASP A 213 1.80 22.85 0.10
CA ASP A 213 3.00 23.20 0.86
C ASP A 213 4.26 23.26 0.00
N LYS A 214 4.37 22.46 -1.07
CA LYS A 214 5.42 22.67 -2.09
C LYS A 214 5.30 24.05 -2.74
N ASN A 215 4.08 24.54 -2.91
CA ASN A 215 3.79 25.89 -3.41
C ASN A 215 3.79 26.96 -2.29
N VAL A 216 3.68 26.56 -1.02
CA VAL A 216 3.53 27.39 0.18
C VAL A 216 4.48 26.88 1.28
N LYS A 217 5.80 26.95 1.01
CA LYS A 217 6.87 26.26 1.75
C LYS A 217 7.13 26.73 3.20
N GLY A 218 6.11 27.03 4.01
CA GLY A 218 6.34 27.50 5.38
C GLY A 218 5.22 27.43 6.41
N ALA A 219 3.97 27.10 6.08
CA ALA A 219 2.87 27.32 7.03
C ALA A 219 2.12 26.07 7.54
N LEU A 220 1.98 24.98 6.77
CA LEU A 220 1.04 23.90 7.14
C LEU A 220 1.67 22.58 7.62
N GLY A 221 2.98 22.38 7.45
CA GLY A 221 3.65 21.11 7.76
C GLY A 221 4.16 20.93 9.19
N ALA A 222 4.07 21.93 10.07
CA ALA A 222 4.51 21.76 11.45
C ALA A 222 3.41 21.12 12.30
N ALA A 223 3.80 20.27 13.27
CA ALA A 223 2.97 19.88 14.40
C ALA A 223 2.58 21.14 15.21
N GLY A 224 1.61 21.89 14.70
CA GLY A 224 1.15 23.15 15.26
C GLY A 224 -0.15 22.94 16.00
N THR A 225 -0.21 23.37 17.26
CA THR A 225 -1.48 23.46 17.98
C THR A 225 -2.37 24.53 17.33
N TRP A 226 -3.68 24.51 17.60
CA TRP A 226 -4.57 25.63 17.22
C TRP A 226 -4.02 27.00 17.63
N ARG A 227 -3.24 27.05 18.73
CA ARG A 227 -2.55 28.26 19.19
C ARG A 227 -1.56 28.79 18.14
N ASN A 228 -0.75 27.93 17.54
CA ASN A 228 0.22 28.33 16.53
C ASN A 228 -0.47 28.86 15.27
N ALA A 229 -1.55 28.22 14.84
CA ALA A 229 -2.32 28.68 13.68
C ALA A 229 -2.94 30.07 13.91
N VAL A 230 -3.50 30.31 15.11
CA VAL A 230 -4.07 31.61 15.50
C VAL A 230 -2.98 32.67 15.68
N ASP A 231 -1.85 32.33 16.30
CA ASP A 231 -0.69 33.22 16.48
C ASP A 231 -0.12 33.67 15.13
N GLN A 232 0.11 32.73 14.20
CA GLN A 232 0.56 33.04 12.84
C GLN A 232 -0.46 33.89 12.07
N ALA A 233 -1.76 33.56 12.17
CA ALA A 233 -2.80 34.35 11.53
C ALA A 233 -2.79 35.80 12.03
N LEU A 234 -2.70 36.02 13.33
CA LEU A 234 -2.61 37.36 13.92
C LEU A 234 -1.31 38.08 13.52
N ARG A 235 -0.16 37.41 13.57
CA ARG A 235 1.12 37.99 13.11
C ARG A 235 1.09 38.43 11.66
N SER A 236 0.45 37.65 10.78
CA SER A 236 0.35 37.95 9.35
C SER A 236 -0.42 39.24 9.03
N VAL A 237 -1.20 39.75 9.98
CA VAL A 237 -2.03 40.97 9.85
C VAL A 237 -1.62 42.05 10.85
N GLY A 238 -0.39 42.02 11.35
CA GLY A 238 0.16 43.06 12.23
C GLY A 238 -0.12 42.86 13.71
N GLY A 239 -0.44 41.64 14.14
CA GLY A 239 -0.58 41.26 15.55
C GLY A 239 -1.96 41.50 16.17
N LYS A 240 -2.91 42.09 15.43
CA LYS A 240 -4.28 42.37 15.88
C LYS A 240 -5.26 42.24 14.72
N ALA A 241 -6.37 41.54 14.93
CA ALA A 241 -7.41 41.43 13.90
C ALA A 241 -8.80 41.10 14.46
N HIS A 242 -9.82 41.41 13.66
CA HIS A 242 -11.18 40.96 13.89
C HIS A 242 -11.30 39.44 13.64
N LEU A 243 -12.16 38.76 14.40
CA LEU A 243 -12.36 37.31 14.35
C LEU A 243 -12.62 36.80 12.93
N ARG A 244 -13.38 37.55 12.12
CA ARG A 244 -13.62 37.23 10.70
C ARG A 244 -12.33 37.19 9.88
N THR A 245 -11.46 38.19 10.03
CA THR A 245 -10.15 38.22 9.35
C THR A 245 -9.26 37.07 9.81
N ILE A 246 -9.33 36.67 11.09
CA ILE A 246 -8.61 35.50 11.60
C ILE A 246 -9.14 34.22 10.93
N TYR A 247 -10.46 34.09 10.74
CA TYR A 247 -11.04 32.98 9.98
C TYR A 247 -10.57 32.95 8.53
N ASP A 248 -10.61 34.09 7.84
CA ASP A 248 -10.20 34.20 6.44
C ASP A 248 -8.71 33.89 6.25
N ARG A 249 -7.87 34.20 7.24
CA ARG A 249 -6.42 33.89 7.22
C ARG A 249 -6.13 32.43 7.56
N ILE A 250 -6.93 31.80 8.40
CA ILE A 250 -6.80 30.39 8.75
C ILE A 250 -7.35 29.49 7.62
N ASP A 251 -8.21 30.01 6.74
CA ASP A 251 -8.86 29.21 5.69
C ASP A 251 -8.96 29.92 4.32
N PRO A 252 -8.20 29.43 3.32
CA PRO A 252 -8.80 29.15 2.00
C PRO A 252 -8.99 27.66 1.66
N GLN A 253 -8.34 26.71 2.37
CA GLN A 253 -8.31 25.27 2.05
C GLN A 253 -8.85 24.32 3.16
N ARG A 254 -9.40 24.83 4.27
CA ARG A 254 -9.88 24.08 5.44
C ARG A 254 -11.40 23.87 5.52
N ARG A 255 -12.15 24.22 4.47
CA ARG A 255 -13.63 24.08 4.32
C ARG A 255 -14.24 22.67 4.52
N ALA A 256 -13.46 21.65 4.89
CA ALA A 256 -13.94 20.29 5.02
C ALA A 256 -14.61 19.95 6.37
N SER A 257 -14.64 20.84 7.37
CA SER A 257 -15.42 20.61 8.60
C SER A 257 -15.98 21.90 9.21
N GLU A 258 -17.21 21.88 9.71
CA GLU A 258 -17.83 23.06 10.36
C GLU A 258 -17.31 23.32 11.79
N HIS A 259 -16.52 22.39 12.34
CA HIS A 259 -16.14 22.37 13.75
C HIS A 259 -14.85 23.13 14.09
N TRP A 260 -14.20 23.81 13.14
CA TRP A 260 -12.94 24.53 13.39
C TRP A 260 -13.12 25.94 13.96
N GLN A 261 -14.17 26.67 13.58
CA GLN A 261 -14.42 28.02 14.09
C GLN A 261 -14.63 28.06 15.61
N PRO A 262 -15.36 27.11 16.24
CA PRO A 262 -15.39 26.98 17.69
C PRO A 262 -14.02 26.75 18.31
N LYS A 263 -13.14 25.96 17.66
CA LYS A 263 -11.78 25.69 18.16
C LYS A 263 -10.90 26.94 18.11
N VAL A 264 -11.00 27.75 17.05
CA VAL A 264 -10.33 29.06 16.98
C VAL A 264 -10.79 29.98 18.10
N ARG A 265 -12.12 30.07 18.37
CA ARG A 265 -12.64 30.86 19.49
C ARG A 265 -12.12 30.37 20.84
N GLN A 266 -12.16 29.05 21.06
CA GLN A 266 -11.65 28.42 22.28
C GLN A 266 -10.15 28.72 22.49
N THR A 267 -9.35 28.70 21.42
CA THR A 267 -7.92 29.01 21.48
C THR A 267 -7.67 30.48 21.78
N LEU A 268 -8.38 31.38 21.11
CA LEU A 268 -8.32 32.83 21.36
C LEU A 268 -8.61 33.15 22.83
N GLN A 269 -9.70 32.60 23.36
CA GLN A 269 -10.10 32.78 24.76
C GLN A 269 -9.07 32.27 25.78
N ARG A 270 -8.29 31.25 25.43
CA ARG A 270 -7.34 30.60 26.34
C ARG A 270 -5.94 31.21 26.31
N GLY A 271 -5.63 32.06 25.34
CA GLY A 271 -4.23 32.33 25.02
C GLY A 271 -3.88 33.67 24.39
N PHE A 272 -4.89 34.50 24.11
CA PHE A 272 -4.76 35.76 23.37
C PHE A 272 -5.57 36.85 24.06
N THR A 273 -5.26 38.10 23.74
CA THR A 273 -5.91 39.26 24.36
C THR A 273 -7.16 39.65 23.59
N SER A 274 -8.31 39.68 24.26
CA SER A 274 -9.54 40.23 23.69
C SER A 274 -9.57 41.75 23.86
N LEU A 275 -9.80 42.48 22.78
CA LEU A 275 -9.89 43.95 22.78
C LEU A 275 -11.34 44.46 22.64
N GLY A 276 -12.33 43.55 22.78
CA GLY A 276 -13.75 43.85 22.56
C GLY A 276 -14.17 43.83 21.09
N ASN A 277 -15.48 43.83 20.84
CA ASN A 277 -16.09 43.88 19.49
C ASN A 277 -15.55 42.83 18.51
N GLY A 278 -15.24 41.63 18.98
CA GLY A 278 -14.72 40.55 18.16
C GLY A 278 -13.26 40.73 17.71
N VAL A 279 -12.54 41.71 18.27
CA VAL A 279 -11.13 41.98 17.97
C VAL A 279 -10.22 41.27 18.97
N TRP A 280 -9.19 40.64 18.44
CA TRP A 280 -8.19 39.88 19.20
C TRP A 280 -6.78 40.33 18.83
N ALA A 281 -5.86 40.22 19.79
CA ALA A 281 -4.46 40.55 19.61
C ALA A 281 -3.55 39.45 20.18
N LEU A 282 -2.29 39.46 19.75
CA LEU A 282 -1.24 38.65 20.37
C LEU A 282 -1.19 38.93 21.89
N PRO A 283 -0.89 37.90 22.71
CA PRO A 283 -0.69 38.12 24.14
C PRO A 283 0.40 39.17 24.33
N GLU A 284 0.20 40.09 25.28
CA GLU A 284 1.28 40.96 25.73
C GLU A 284 2.42 40.09 26.25
N ALA A 285 3.65 40.40 25.84
CA ALA A 285 4.82 39.68 26.33
C ALA A 285 4.85 39.84 27.85
N ALA A 286 4.80 38.71 28.57
CA ALA A 286 5.09 38.67 30.00
C ALA A 286 6.57 38.94 30.23
#